data_AF-A0A1J0AA88-F1
#
_entry.id   AF-A0A1J0AA88-F1
#
_cell.length_a   1.000
_cell.length_b   1.000
_cell.length_c   1.000
_cell.angle_alpha   90.00
_cell.angle_beta   90.00
_cell.angle_gamma   90.00
#
_symmetry.space_group_name_H-M   'P 1'
#
loop_
_entity.id
_entity.type
_entity.pdbx_description
1 polymer ?
#
loop_
_entity_poly.entity_id
_entity_poly.type
_entity_poly.pdbx_seq_one_letter_code
_entity_poly.pdbx_strand_id
1 'polypeptide(L)' 'MDSVFDELLETLETGLSHNMPEQAKFIFLGRIFEALSRGDIDNKQAIQLEEKLALGERKQYEILLQYASIGQLIL' A
#
# COMPACT_ATOMS: atom_id res chain seq x y z
N MET A 1 22.50 -1.09 5.63
CA MET A 1 21.82 -1.77 4.51
C MET A 1 20.38 -1.70 4.93
N ASP A 2 19.71 -0.63 4.50
CA ASP A 2 18.37 -0.33 5.00
C ASP A 2 17.42 -1.33 4.37
N SER A 3 16.56 -1.94 5.19
CA SER A 3 15.65 -2.96 4.67
C SER A 3 14.66 -2.27 3.72
N VAL A 4 14.14 -2.99 2.71
CA VAL A 4 13.11 -2.46 1.80
C VAL A 4 11.91 -1.92 2.60
N PHE A 5 11.63 -2.54 3.76
CA PHE A 5 10.65 -2.04 4.71
C PHE A 5 10.97 -0.63 5.24
N ASP A 6 12.22 -0.37 5.64
CA ASP A 6 12.64 0.93 6.18
C ASP A 6 12.51 2.04 5.11
N GLU A 7 12.89 1.74 3.86
CA GLU A 7 12.75 2.69 2.74
C GLU A 7 11.27 3.01 2.46
N LEU A 8 10.41 1.98 2.45
CA LEU A 8 8.97 2.16 2.27
C LEU A 8 8.38 2.95 3.43
N LEU A 9 8.78 2.65 4.66
CA LEU A 9 8.30 3.33 5.86
C LEU A 9 8.66 4.82 5.83
N GLU A 10 9.92 5.15 5.56
CA GLU A 10 10.41 6.53 5.46
C GLU A 10 9.67 7.30 4.36
N THR A 11 9.49 6.69 3.19
CA THR A 11 8.77 7.32 2.07
C THR A 11 7.31 7.59 2.44
N LEU A 12 6.66 6.62 3.09
CA LEU A 12 5.27 6.75 3.52
C LEU A 12 5.11 7.86 4.56
N GLU A 13 5.96 7.88 5.59
CA GLU A 13 5.91 8.89 6.64
C GLU A 13 6.21 10.29 6.10
N THR A 14 7.17 10.41 5.19
CA THR A 14 7.46 11.66 4.48
C THR A 14 6.24 12.11 3.67
N GLY A 15 5.61 11.23 2.91
CA GLY A 15 4.41 11.61 2.14
C GLY A 15 3.24 11.99 3.04
N LEU A 16 2.98 11.26 4.13
CA LEU A 16 1.90 11.56 5.08
C LEU A 16 2.10 12.91 5.76
N SER A 17 3.34 13.26 6.14
CA SER A 17 3.65 14.59 6.71
C SER A 17 3.42 15.75 5.73
N HIS A 18 3.37 15.47 4.43
CA HIS A 18 3.04 16.44 3.38
C HIS A 18 1.61 16.32 2.86
N ASN A 19 0.68 15.75 3.63
CA ASN A 19 -0.72 15.53 3.25
C ASN A 19 -0.89 14.70 1.97
N MET A 20 -0.23 13.54 1.90
CA MET A 20 -0.33 12.60 0.78
C MET A 20 -1.79 12.44 0.32
N PRO A 21 -2.11 12.75 -0.95
CA PRO A 21 -3.46 12.62 -1.47
C PRO A 21 -3.86 11.15 -1.56
N GLU A 22 -5.17 10.90 -1.49
CA GLU A 22 -5.73 9.54 -1.49
C GLU A 22 -5.28 8.70 -2.69
N GLN A 23 -5.19 9.30 -3.87
CA GLN A 23 -4.71 8.62 -5.07
C GLN A 23 -3.27 8.15 -4.92
N ALA A 24 -2.41 8.97 -4.32
CA ALA A 24 -1.01 8.61 -4.06
C ALA A 24 -0.90 7.48 -3.02
N LYS A 25 -1.82 7.43 -2.05
CA LYS A 25 -1.90 6.31 -1.09
C LYS A 25 -2.21 4.99 -1.79
N PHE A 26 -3.13 4.97 -2.75
CA PHE A 26 -3.40 3.76 -3.56
C PHE A 26 -2.22 3.34 -4.44
N ILE A 27 -1.50 4.31 -5.01
CA ILE A 27 -0.25 4.02 -5.74
C ILE A 27 0.78 3.39 -4.80
N PHE A 28 0.91 3.95 -3.59
CA PHE A 28 1.81 3.43 -2.58
C PHE A 28 1.43 2.01 -2.12
N LEU A 29 0.12 1.74 -1.97
CA LEU A 29 -0.40 0.40 -1.69
C LEU A 29 0.04 -0.62 -2.75
N GLY A 30 0.03 -0.24 -4.02
CA GLY A 30 0.56 -1.08 -5.10
C GLY A 30 2.04 -1.43 -4.91
N ARG A 31 2.86 -0.49 -4.44
CA ARG A 31 4.29 -0.74 -4.13
C ARG A 31 4.46 -1.71 -2.96
N ILE A 32 3.60 -1.62 -1.93
CA ILE A 32 3.61 -2.57 -0.81
C ILE A 32 3.35 -3.99 -1.31
N PHE A 33 2.33 -4.18 -2.16
CA PHE A 33 2.02 -5.49 -2.73
C PHE A 33 3.11 -6.01 -3.65
N GLU A 34 3.73 -5.14 -4.44
CA GLU A 34 4.87 -5.52 -5.28
C GLU A 34 6.03 -6.04 -4.40
N ALA A 35 6.42 -5.30 -3.36
CA ALA A 35 7.48 -5.71 -2.43
C ALA A 35 7.13 -7.02 -1.71
N LEU A 36 5.88 -7.18 -1.26
CA LEU A 36 5.40 -8.43 -0.65
C LEU A 36 5.47 -9.60 -1.64
N SER A 37 5.07 -9.39 -2.90
CA SER A 37 5.08 -10.42 -3.94
C SER A 37 6.49 -10.90 -4.31
N ARG A 38 7.49 -10.00 -4.20
CA ARG A 38 8.90 -10.32 -4.40
C ARG A 38 9.55 -11.01 -3.19
N GLY A 39 8.88 -11.00 -2.04
CA GLY A 39 9.45 -11.45 -0.78
C GLY A 39 10.43 -10.46 -0.15
N ASP A 40 10.41 -9.19 -0.59
CA ASP A 40 11.26 -8.12 -0.04
C ASP A 40 10.81 -7.71 1.38
N ILE A 41 9.52 -7.89 1.67
CA ILE A 41 8.91 -7.69 2.98
C ILE A 41 7.99 -8.87 3.32
N ASP A 42 7.74 -9.10 4.60
CA ASP A 42 6.79 -10.11 5.06
C ASP A 42 5.36 -9.55 5.23
N ASN A 43 4.40 -10.44 5.49
CA ASN A 43 2.99 -10.06 5.70
C ASN A 43 2.81 -9.09 6.88
N LYS A 44 3.62 -9.20 7.94
CA LYS A 44 3.50 -8.35 9.12
C LYS A 44 3.94 -6.92 8.79
N GLN A 45 5.03 -6.79 8.05
CA GLN A 45 5.53 -5.51 7.53
C GLN A 45 4.54 -4.87 6.56
N ALA A 46 3.96 -5.64 5.64
CA ALA A 46 2.94 -5.15 4.73
C ALA A 46 1.72 -4.58 5.49
N ILE A 47 1.19 -5.32 6.48
CA ILE A 47 0.06 -4.87 7.31
C ILE A 47 0.39 -3.55 8.03
N GLN A 48 1.60 -3.41 8.57
CA GLN A 48 2.02 -2.16 9.24
C GLN A 48 2.01 -0.94 8.30
N LEU A 49 2.42 -1.13 7.05
CA LEU A 49 2.40 -0.06 6.03
C LEU A 49 0.97 0.23 5.56
N GLU A 50 0.14 -0.81 5.38
CA GLU A 50 -1.28 -0.69 5.00
C GLU A 50 -2.09 0.09 6.05
N GLU A 51 -1.90 -0.20 7.35
CA GLU A 51 -2.59 0.50 8.45
C GLU A 51 -2.28 2.00 8.46
N LYS A 52 -1.04 2.39 8.15
CA LYS A 52 -0.61 3.80 8.07
C LYS A 52 -1.26 4.56 6.92
N LEU A 53 -1.61 3.89 5.82
CA LEU A 53 -2.27 4.53 4.68
C LEU A 53 -3.72 4.96 5.03
N ALA A 54 -4.35 4.29 6.00
CA ALA A 54 -5.73 4.56 6.43
C ALA A 54 -6.74 4.59 5.26
N LEU A 55 -6.62 3.62 4.35
CA LEU A 55 -7.47 3.47 3.15
C LEU A 55 -8.79 2.70 3.40
N GLY A 56 -9.12 2.45 4.67
CA GLY A 56 -10.25 1.60 5.05
C GLY A 56 -9.85 0.13 5.22
N GLU A 57 -10.84 -0.76 5.24
CA GLU A 57 -10.61 -2.19 5.40
C GLU A 57 -9.94 -2.78 4.15
N ARG A 58 -9.07 -3.78 4.35
CA ARG A 58 -8.36 -4.46 3.25
C ARG A 58 -9.26 -4.89 2.11
N LYS A 59 -10.42 -5.46 2.47
CA LYS A 59 -11.42 -5.89 1.51
C LYS A 59 -11.94 -4.75 0.62
N GLN A 60 -12.05 -3.53 1.16
CA GLN A 60 -12.58 -2.38 0.42
C GLN A 60 -11.62 -1.93 -0.67
N TYR A 61 -10.33 -1.79 -0.37
CA TYR A 61 -9.37 -1.40 -1.39
C TYR A 61 -8.98 -2.56 -2.32
N GLU A 62 -9.12 -3.83 -1.90
CA GLU A 62 -8.95 -4.98 -2.80
C GLU A 62 -9.99 -4.99 -3.92
N ILE A 63 -11.25 -4.66 -3.59
CA ILE A 63 -12.31 -4.50 -4.59
C ILE A 63 -11.98 -3.35 -5.55
N LEU A 64 -11.52 -2.20 -5.02
CA LEU A 64 -11.11 -1.07 -5.84
C LEU A 64 -9.92 -1.40 -6.74
N LEU A 65 -8.94 -2.16 -6.24
CA LEU A 65 -7.77 -2.59 -7.00
C LEU A 65 -8.15 -3.57 -8.10
N GLN A 66 -9.03 -4.55 -7.81
CA GLN A 66 -9.55 -5.47 -8.82
C GLN A 66 -10.32 -4.71 -9.92
N TYR A 67 -11.16 -3.75 -9.53
CA TYR A 67 -11.85 -2.89 -10.48
C TYR A 67 -10.88 -2.07 -11.33
N ALA A 68 -9.87 -1.44 -10.72
CA ALA A 68 -8.89 -0.65 -11.44
C ALA A 68 -8.03 -1.50 -12.40
N SER A 69 -7.78 -2.77 -12.07
CA SER A 69 -6.91 -3.66 -12.86
C SER A 69 -7.65 -4.35 -14.00
N ILE A 70 -8.91 -4.73 -13.79
CA ILE A 70 -9.69 -5.60 -14.70
C ILE A 70 -10.84 -4.82 -15.36
N GLY A 71 -11.20 -3.65 -14.82
CA GLY A 71 -12.35 -2.85 -15.27
C GLY A 71 -13.71 -3.41 -14.84
N GLN A 72 -13.74 -4.45 -14.00
CA GLN A 72 -14.96 -5.12 -13.57
C GLN A 72 -15.13 -5.04 -12.05
N LEU A 73 -16.24 -4.46 -11.61
CA LEU A 73 -16.59 -4.33 -10.20
C LEU A 73 -17.36 -5.60 -9.82
N ILE A 74 -16.74 -6.48 -9.03
CA ILE A 74 -17.43 -7.66 -8.48
C ILE A 74 -18.01 -7.22 -7.12
N LEU A 75 -19.33 -7.01 -7.10
CA LEU A 75 -20.11 -6.62 -5.92
C LEU A 75 -20.58 -7.84 -5.13
#